data_AF-G2QMP7-F1
#
_entry.id   AF-G2QMP7-F1
#
_cell.length_a   1.000
_cell.length_b   1.000
_cell.length_c   1.000
_cell.angle_alpha   90.00
_cell.angle_beta   90.00
_cell.angle_gamma   90.00
#
_symmetry.space_group_name_H-M   'P 1'
#
loop_
_entity.id
_entity.type
_entity.pdbx_description
1 polymer ?
#
loop_
_entity_poly.entity_id
_entity_poly.type
_entity_poly.pdbx_seq_one_letter_code
_entity_poly.pdbx_strand_id
1 'polypeptide(L)'
;MMWPSSVRASGAAGAALLVWSALVGNAAAQVHTDCYPMNQTCPPDPAFGLDVNFNFNTTPNVDVWETQVGPVTWDPENGAGFTITKQGDSPTIRTKFYYFWGRTEVHMKAAKGTGVISSIMMLSDNLDEIDWEFFGGNKTTAQSNYFGKGVIPDVPNAVYHQIPGSVSDDFHNYTTVWTKDYLDFYIDGDKVRTLLPQDANNSYYYPQTPMRLSIGIWAGGDPRLPQGTRDWAGGTTDYSQGPFEMLVKSAHITDFSSGKEYVYTDRSGSWESIKIVEGNSTVKEILEKPPEKSLSEKWADLPQGSKIAIYACASGFVGLLFFAGLFYCIRQRRRGAREAKAAEARAEAERLELERYRKAGIDPDSFASDSQAHEYNAKEMRRDGFVDDDSYSVHDSPAANPMTPASPLDHRYDSAAATALGASAAGGAAAAAAAASSSPTRSPVVPRLSDRAQPPRVGTPGPPSPRHAPSSPGQGSVRSPSSPQHYPEPPSRSQTSPRIGSPGPQQMAHPQPQRSFTTDAYRDPGHDGQGGGGYNGGNGQGYGQQGGRGNDGYWGYAR
;
A
#
# COMPACT_ATOMS: atom_id res chain seq x y z
N MET A 1 -11.60 59.88 -33.34
CA MET A 1 -12.08 59.57 -34.71
C MET A 1 -11.39 58.30 -35.18
N MET A 2 -12.05 57.53 -36.06
CA MET A 2 -11.51 56.54 -37.01
C MET A 2 -10.45 55.50 -36.57
N TRP A 3 -10.86 54.23 -36.66
CA TRP A 3 -9.99 53.10 -37.07
C TRP A 3 -9.64 53.22 -38.56
N PRO A 4 -8.55 52.57 -39.03
CA PRO A 4 -8.64 51.25 -39.69
C PRO A 4 -7.68 50.22 -39.04
N SER A 5 -7.87 48.89 -39.02
CA SER A 5 -8.29 47.90 -40.06
C SER A 5 -7.22 47.63 -41.13
N SER A 6 -6.90 46.41 -41.58
CA SER A 6 -7.12 45.03 -41.08
C SER A 6 -6.46 44.03 -42.05
N VAL A 7 -5.72 43.01 -41.59
CA VAL A 7 -5.24 41.89 -42.45
C VAL A 7 -5.46 40.53 -41.77
N ARG A 8 -5.63 39.49 -42.59
CA ARG A 8 -6.32 38.21 -42.29
C ARG A 8 -5.49 37.20 -41.48
N ALA A 9 -6.22 36.21 -40.93
CA ALA A 9 -5.68 35.06 -40.22
C ALA A 9 -5.30 33.89 -41.15
N SER A 10 -4.34 33.09 -40.66
CA SER A 10 -4.13 31.65 -40.93
C SER A 10 -3.65 31.03 -39.60
N GLY A 11 -3.94 29.80 -39.23
CA GLY A 11 -4.72 28.80 -39.97
C GLY A 11 -4.26 27.35 -39.69
N ALA A 12 -3.84 27.04 -38.46
CA ALA A 12 -3.35 25.71 -38.08
C ALA A 12 -3.60 25.43 -36.58
N ALA A 13 -4.68 24.72 -36.28
CA ALA A 13 -4.88 24.05 -34.99
C ALA A 13 -4.75 22.54 -35.21
N GLY A 14 -3.94 21.85 -34.40
CA GLY A 14 -3.78 20.40 -34.53
C GLY A 14 -2.71 19.79 -33.64
N ALA A 15 -3.14 18.88 -32.76
CA ALA A 15 -2.35 17.82 -32.13
C ALA A 15 -1.00 18.19 -31.46
N ALA A 16 -1.07 18.65 -30.22
CA ALA A 16 0.04 18.59 -29.24
C ALA A 16 -0.49 18.18 -27.86
N LEU A 17 -1.09 16.99 -27.77
CA LEU A 17 -1.67 16.41 -26.55
C LEU A 17 -1.28 14.92 -26.42
N LEU A 18 -1.20 14.43 -25.18
CA LEU A 18 -1.04 13.01 -24.79
C LEU A 18 0.31 12.29 -25.04
N VAL A 19 1.43 12.80 -24.47
CA VAL A 19 2.50 11.94 -23.90
C VAL A 19 3.19 12.61 -22.69
N TRP A 20 2.46 12.86 -21.60
CA TRP A 20 3.02 13.37 -20.32
C TRP A 20 2.29 12.77 -19.11
N SER A 21 2.24 11.44 -19.03
CA SER A 21 1.33 10.73 -18.10
C SER A 21 1.92 9.42 -17.53
N ALA A 22 3.24 9.34 -17.36
CA ALA A 22 3.91 8.10 -16.94
C ALA A 22 5.17 8.26 -16.04
N LEU A 23 5.50 9.48 -15.57
CA LEU A 23 6.75 9.76 -14.83
C LEU A 23 6.58 10.40 -13.45
N VAL A 24 5.34 10.66 -12.99
CA VAL A 24 5.07 11.41 -11.74
C VAL A 24 4.69 10.50 -10.56
N GLY A 25 4.10 9.33 -10.82
CA GLY A 25 3.36 8.54 -9.82
C GLY A 25 4.19 7.68 -8.87
N ASN A 26 5.23 8.22 -8.23
CA ASN A 26 5.94 7.54 -7.13
C ASN A 26 6.18 8.49 -5.94
N ALA A 27 6.78 9.67 -6.14
CA ALA A 27 6.90 10.69 -5.09
C ALA A 27 5.57 11.42 -4.84
N ALA A 28 4.84 11.78 -5.90
CA ALA A 28 3.53 12.43 -5.81
C ALA A 28 2.40 11.53 -5.25
N ALA A 29 2.71 10.30 -4.81
CA ALA A 29 1.76 9.42 -4.16
C ALA A 29 1.57 9.75 -2.67
N GLN A 30 2.60 10.29 -2.00
CA GLN A 30 2.50 10.68 -0.59
C GLN A 30 1.75 12.02 -0.44
N VAL A 31 2.26 13.07 -1.07
CA VAL A 31 1.74 14.45 -0.90
C VAL A 31 0.63 14.78 -1.91
N HIS A 32 -0.58 14.26 -1.66
CA HIS A 32 -1.76 14.48 -2.51
C HIS A 32 -3.03 14.79 -1.70
N THR A 33 -3.87 15.66 -2.27
CA THR A 33 -5.27 15.89 -1.89
C THR A 33 -6.16 15.71 -3.12
N ASP A 34 -7.31 15.07 -2.94
CA ASP A 34 -8.33 14.94 -3.98
C ASP A 34 -9.17 16.23 -4.13
N CYS A 35 -9.09 17.14 -3.15
CA CYS A 35 -9.81 18.42 -3.14
C CYS A 35 -9.07 19.51 -2.36
N TYR A 36 -8.43 20.44 -3.06
CA TYR A 36 -7.68 21.54 -2.44
C TYR A 36 -8.61 22.72 -2.04
N PRO A 37 -8.88 22.96 -0.74
CA PRO A 37 -9.99 23.80 -0.27
C PRO A 37 -9.79 25.30 -0.51
N MET A 38 -8.55 25.75 -0.74
CA MET A 38 -8.28 27.14 -1.11
C MET A 38 -8.71 27.46 -2.55
N ASN A 39 -8.81 26.43 -3.42
CA ASN A 39 -9.22 26.58 -4.82
C ASN A 39 -10.71 26.26 -5.06
N GLN A 40 -11.33 25.41 -4.23
CA GLN A 40 -12.72 24.96 -4.39
C GLN A 40 -13.35 24.55 -3.05
N THR A 41 -14.67 24.46 -2.99
CA THR A 41 -15.36 23.93 -1.80
C THR A 41 -15.24 22.41 -1.78
N CYS A 42 -14.82 21.86 -0.65
CA CYS A 42 -14.57 20.42 -0.49
C CYS A 42 -15.60 19.74 0.42
N PRO A 43 -15.70 18.39 0.39
CA PRO A 43 -16.42 17.63 1.40
C PRO A 43 -15.86 17.90 2.81
N PRO A 44 -16.66 17.69 3.88
CA PRO A 44 -16.14 17.72 5.25
C PRO A 44 -15.15 16.58 5.53
N ASP A 45 -14.05 16.88 6.23
CA ASP A 45 -13.08 15.88 6.67
C ASP A 45 -13.61 15.13 7.90
N PRO A 46 -13.63 13.79 7.95
CA PRO A 46 -14.08 13.04 9.13
C PRO A 46 -13.20 13.31 10.35
N ALA A 47 -13.77 13.83 11.43
CA ALA A 47 -13.02 14.17 12.65
C ALA A 47 -12.75 12.94 13.52
N PHE A 48 -11.66 12.95 14.29
CA PHE A 48 -11.30 11.84 15.18
C PHE A 48 -11.89 12.00 16.58
N GLY A 49 -11.68 13.14 17.23
CA GLY A 49 -12.29 13.49 18.52
C GLY A 49 -12.01 12.51 19.66
N LEU A 50 -10.85 11.85 19.65
CA LEU A 50 -10.50 10.73 20.54
C LEU A 50 -9.02 10.72 20.94
N ASP A 51 -8.71 9.92 21.97
CA ASP A 51 -7.37 9.56 22.41
C ASP A 51 -7.21 8.04 22.33
N VAL A 52 -6.41 7.53 21.39
CA VAL A 52 -6.28 6.08 21.12
C VAL A 52 -4.85 5.69 20.73
N ASN A 53 -4.35 4.64 21.37
CA ASN A 53 -3.14 3.93 20.93
C ASN A 53 -3.50 2.76 20.00
N PHE A 54 -3.25 2.92 18.71
CA PHE A 54 -3.38 1.87 17.69
C PHE A 54 -2.15 0.96 17.72
N ASN A 55 -2.29 -0.22 18.31
CA ASN A 55 -1.25 -1.25 18.30
C ASN A 55 -1.37 -2.11 17.03
N PHE A 56 -0.26 -2.28 16.29
CA PHE A 56 -0.24 -2.97 14.99
C PHE A 56 0.17 -4.45 15.07
N ASN A 57 -0.06 -5.09 16.22
CA ASN A 57 0.19 -6.52 16.43
C ASN A 57 -0.75 -7.44 15.62
N THR A 58 -1.77 -6.85 15.00
CA THR A 58 -2.81 -7.45 14.17
C THR A 58 -3.24 -6.42 13.13
N THR A 59 -3.92 -6.85 12.07
CA THR A 59 -4.44 -5.94 11.03
C THR A 59 -5.38 -4.89 11.66
N PRO A 60 -5.13 -3.57 11.48
CA PRO A 60 -5.98 -2.53 12.03
C PRO A 60 -7.36 -2.52 11.35
N ASN A 61 -8.33 -1.89 11.99
CA ASN A 61 -9.69 -1.79 11.46
C ASN A 61 -9.70 -1.02 10.13
N VAL A 62 -10.16 -1.69 9.06
CA VAL A 62 -10.19 -1.17 7.68
C VAL A 62 -11.17 -0.01 7.46
N ASP A 63 -12.06 0.27 8.41
CA ASP A 63 -12.92 1.46 8.38
C ASP A 63 -12.25 2.69 9.05
N VAL A 64 -11.11 2.47 9.71
CA VAL A 64 -10.33 3.49 10.44
C VAL A 64 -8.99 3.79 9.75
N TRP A 65 -8.36 2.76 9.21
CA TRP A 65 -7.10 2.82 8.45
C TRP A 65 -7.30 2.30 7.03
N GLU A 66 -6.53 2.82 6.09
CA GLU A 66 -6.42 2.30 4.72
C GLU A 66 -4.97 2.02 4.34
N THR A 67 -4.76 1.02 3.48
CA THR A 67 -3.47 0.81 2.80
C THR A 67 -3.51 1.59 1.49
N GLN A 68 -2.83 2.74 1.46
CA GLN A 68 -2.85 3.66 0.32
C GLN A 68 -2.02 3.11 -0.85
N VAL A 69 -0.87 2.46 -0.55
CA VAL A 69 0.06 1.90 -1.54
C VAL A 69 0.65 0.60 -1.00
N GLY A 70 0.84 -0.39 -1.89
CA GLY A 70 1.53 -1.65 -1.59
C GLY A 70 0.78 -2.59 -0.63
N PRO A 71 1.33 -3.80 -0.36
CA PRO A 71 0.94 -4.61 0.79
C PRO A 71 1.71 -4.16 2.05
N VAL A 72 1.10 -4.30 3.22
CA VAL A 72 1.74 -4.13 4.53
C VAL A 72 1.46 -5.38 5.35
N THR A 73 2.50 -5.93 5.99
CA THR A 73 2.42 -7.12 6.85
C THR A 73 2.11 -6.72 8.29
N TRP A 74 1.60 -7.67 9.08
CA TRP A 74 1.20 -7.45 10.47
C TRP A 74 1.71 -8.60 11.32
N ASP A 75 2.66 -8.31 12.21
CA ASP A 75 3.35 -9.29 13.05
C ASP A 75 3.06 -9.03 14.55
N PRO A 76 2.71 -10.06 15.35
CA PRO A 76 2.39 -9.87 16.77
C PRO A 76 3.51 -9.30 17.65
N GLU A 77 4.79 -9.45 17.26
CA GLU A 77 5.94 -9.01 18.06
C GLU A 77 6.56 -7.69 17.55
N ASN A 78 6.54 -7.47 16.23
CA ASN A 78 7.21 -6.38 15.55
C ASN A 78 6.26 -5.28 15.01
N GLY A 79 4.97 -5.59 14.88
CA GLY A 79 3.95 -4.67 14.41
C GLY A 79 3.74 -4.67 12.89
N ALA A 80 3.44 -3.50 12.32
CA ALA A 80 3.29 -3.30 10.89
C ALA A 80 4.64 -3.35 10.16
N GLY A 81 4.75 -4.17 9.12
CA GLY A 81 5.94 -4.29 8.28
C GLY A 81 5.74 -3.67 6.89
N PHE A 82 6.63 -2.73 6.56
CA PHE A 82 6.63 -1.97 5.32
C PHE A 82 7.91 -2.32 4.53
N THR A 83 7.77 -3.11 3.46
CA THR A 83 8.91 -3.75 2.79
C THR A 83 9.08 -3.30 1.34
N ILE A 84 10.26 -2.79 0.97
CA ILE A 84 10.69 -2.57 -0.42
C ILE A 84 11.46 -3.80 -0.88
N THR A 85 10.93 -4.49 -1.90
CA THR A 85 11.55 -5.66 -2.52
C THR A 85 12.12 -5.36 -3.91
N LYS A 86 11.59 -4.34 -4.59
CA LYS A 86 11.97 -3.94 -5.95
C LYS A 86 11.67 -2.45 -6.22
N GLN A 87 12.12 -1.97 -7.37
CA GLN A 87 11.82 -0.62 -7.85
C GLN A 87 10.31 -0.38 -7.98
N GLY A 88 9.82 0.72 -7.40
CA GLY A 88 8.40 1.09 -7.38
C GLY A 88 7.58 0.54 -6.20
N ASP A 89 8.13 -0.35 -5.36
CA ASP A 89 7.50 -0.64 -4.07
C ASP A 89 7.57 0.63 -3.19
N SER A 90 6.42 1.04 -2.62
CA SER A 90 6.32 2.14 -1.64
C SER A 90 5.20 1.92 -0.61
N PRO A 91 5.20 0.80 0.17
CA PRO A 91 4.14 0.50 1.13
C PRO A 91 3.80 1.66 2.06
N THR A 92 2.53 2.03 2.14
CA THR A 92 2.01 3.17 2.92
C THR A 92 0.62 2.87 3.47
N ILE A 93 0.41 3.11 4.76
CA ILE A 93 -0.92 3.18 5.40
C ILE A 93 -1.28 4.61 5.75
N ARG A 94 -2.58 4.88 5.87
CA ARG A 94 -3.12 6.21 6.17
C ARG A 94 -4.36 6.12 7.06
N THR A 95 -4.59 7.11 7.93
CA THR A 95 -5.86 7.24 8.65
C THR A 95 -6.96 7.73 7.71
N LYS A 96 -8.15 7.12 7.79
CA LYS A 96 -9.35 7.60 7.08
C LYS A 96 -9.99 8.84 7.71
N PHE A 97 -9.50 9.21 8.89
CA PHE A 97 -9.90 10.37 9.65
C PHE A 97 -8.78 11.40 9.73
N TYR A 98 -9.18 12.61 10.10
CA TYR A 98 -8.33 13.75 10.39
C TYR A 98 -8.48 14.11 11.87
N TYR A 99 -7.46 14.74 12.44
CA TYR A 99 -7.49 15.34 13.77
C TYR A 99 -7.01 16.79 13.68
N PHE A 100 -7.45 17.64 14.61
CA PHE A 100 -7.22 19.08 14.52
C PHE A 100 -6.62 19.63 15.81
N TRP A 101 -5.31 19.91 15.74
CA TRP A 101 -4.40 19.92 16.88
C TRP A 101 -4.34 18.56 17.58
N GLY A 102 -3.26 18.27 18.29
CA GLY A 102 -3.14 16.97 18.93
C GLY A 102 -1.75 16.56 19.37
N ARG A 103 -1.66 15.27 19.69
CA ARG A 103 -0.41 14.54 19.90
C ARG A 103 -0.40 13.31 19.00
N THR A 104 0.75 13.04 18.40
CA THR A 104 0.98 11.88 17.52
C THR A 104 2.29 11.22 17.94
N GLU A 105 2.22 10.04 18.56
CA GLU A 105 3.36 9.21 18.93
C GLU A 105 3.45 8.02 17.97
N VAL A 106 4.58 7.82 17.30
CA VAL A 106 4.81 6.63 16.45
C VAL A 106 6.03 5.88 16.95
N HIS A 107 5.81 4.64 17.39
CA HIS A 107 6.84 3.76 17.92
C HIS A 107 7.36 2.86 16.80
N MET A 108 8.50 3.22 16.21
CA MET A 108 8.99 2.59 14.98
C MET A 108 10.51 2.41 14.92
N LYS A 109 10.92 1.55 13.98
CA LYS A 109 12.28 1.34 13.51
C LYS A 109 12.30 1.56 12.00
N ALA A 110 13.13 2.49 11.55
CA ALA A 110 13.29 2.84 10.14
C ALA A 110 14.03 1.75 9.36
N ALA A 111 13.83 1.75 8.05
CA ALA A 111 14.52 0.85 7.14
C ALA A 111 16.00 1.20 6.97
N LYS A 112 16.77 0.22 6.51
CA LYS A 112 18.17 0.35 6.08
C LYS A 112 18.24 0.46 4.56
N GLY A 113 19.33 1.02 4.05
CA GLY A 113 19.65 1.06 2.62
C GLY A 113 19.83 2.48 2.08
N THR A 114 20.83 2.67 1.21
CA THR A 114 21.09 3.95 0.54
C THR A 114 19.87 4.36 -0.29
N GLY A 115 19.43 5.62 -0.16
CA GLY A 115 18.27 6.12 -0.89
C GLY A 115 16.91 5.58 -0.41
N VAL A 116 16.89 4.68 0.57
CA VAL A 116 15.65 4.21 1.20
C VAL A 116 15.24 5.22 2.27
N ILE A 117 13.97 5.60 2.26
CA ILE A 117 13.38 6.58 3.16
C ILE A 117 12.22 5.91 3.90
N SER A 118 12.17 6.11 5.21
CA SER A 118 11.02 5.80 6.06
C SER A 118 10.39 7.10 6.52
N SER A 119 9.05 7.18 6.51
CA SER A 119 8.32 8.45 6.66
C SER A 119 7.17 8.32 7.65
N ILE A 120 7.04 9.30 8.55
CA ILE A 120 5.81 9.61 9.28
C ILE A 120 5.37 10.98 8.79
N MET A 121 4.17 11.11 8.22
CA MET A 121 3.70 12.36 7.62
C MET A 121 2.28 12.66 8.04
N MET A 122 2.07 13.79 8.70
CA MET A 122 0.76 14.39 8.91
C MET A 122 0.49 15.35 7.76
N LEU A 123 -0.60 15.15 7.02
CA LEU A 123 -0.94 15.93 5.84
C LEU A 123 -2.41 16.33 5.83
N SER A 124 -2.67 17.57 5.44
CA SER A 124 -4.01 18.17 5.32
C SER A 124 -4.44 18.31 3.87
N ASP A 125 -5.72 18.59 3.64
CA ASP A 125 -6.23 18.82 2.29
C ASP A 125 -5.88 20.18 1.69
N ASN A 126 -5.43 21.17 2.49
CA ASN A 126 -4.71 22.35 1.95
C ASN A 126 -3.19 22.17 1.88
N LEU A 127 -2.66 20.95 2.09
CA LEU A 127 -1.23 20.64 2.02
C LEU A 127 -0.35 21.44 3.02
N ASP A 128 -0.92 21.91 4.13
CA ASP A 128 -0.17 22.04 5.39
C ASP A 128 0.30 20.62 5.79
N GLU A 129 1.57 20.50 6.21
CA GLU A 129 2.28 19.22 6.37
C GLU A 129 3.26 19.28 7.55
N ILE A 130 3.37 18.18 8.30
CA ILE A 130 4.42 17.94 9.30
C ILE A 130 4.99 16.54 9.05
N ASP A 131 6.31 16.41 9.00
CA ASP A 131 6.96 15.14 8.70
C ASP A 131 8.09 14.77 9.69
N TRP A 132 8.35 13.46 9.75
CA TRP A 132 9.59 12.86 10.19
C TRP A 132 10.12 11.96 9.07
N GLU A 133 11.37 12.20 8.63
CA GLU A 133 12.02 11.44 7.56
C GLU A 133 13.31 10.77 8.06
N PHE A 134 13.44 9.47 7.80
CA PHE A 134 14.57 8.64 8.23
C PHE A 134 15.29 8.05 7.03
N PHE A 135 16.59 8.32 6.93
CA PHE A 135 17.43 7.97 5.80
C PHE A 135 18.12 6.63 6.05
N GLY A 136 17.80 5.59 5.29
CA GLY A 136 18.35 4.24 5.50
C GLY A 136 19.87 4.11 5.30
N GLY A 137 20.51 5.13 4.71
CA GLY A 137 21.97 5.28 4.65
C GLY A 137 22.61 5.97 5.87
N ASN A 138 21.82 6.59 6.76
CA ASN A 138 22.29 7.32 7.94
C ASN A 138 21.55 6.86 9.20
N LYS A 139 22.24 6.06 10.02
CA LYS A 139 21.69 5.47 11.24
C LYS A 139 21.47 6.44 12.39
N THR A 140 22.14 7.60 12.42
CA THR A 140 22.27 8.40 13.66
C THR A 140 21.34 9.60 13.73
N THR A 141 20.53 9.86 12.69
CA THR A 141 19.65 11.03 12.67
C THR A 141 18.26 10.78 12.12
N ALA A 142 17.26 11.41 12.73
CA ALA A 142 15.98 11.70 12.11
C ALA A 142 15.96 13.13 11.57
N GLN A 143 15.30 13.35 10.44
CA GLN A 143 14.89 14.68 10.00
C GLN A 143 13.48 14.96 10.54
N SER A 144 13.26 16.20 10.94
CA SER A 144 11.93 16.78 11.12
C SER A 144 11.77 17.93 10.13
N ASN A 145 10.62 18.05 9.49
CA ASN A 145 10.34 19.13 8.57
C ASN A 145 8.84 19.48 8.56
N TYR A 146 8.48 20.58 7.90
CA TYR A 146 7.10 21.07 7.83
C TYR A 146 6.89 21.95 6.59
N PHE A 147 5.66 22.01 6.10
CA PHE A 147 5.25 22.94 5.03
C PHE A 147 3.87 23.53 5.34
N GLY A 148 3.57 24.70 4.79
CA GLY A 148 2.24 25.30 4.85
C GLY A 148 1.69 25.59 3.46
N LYS A 149 0.40 25.31 3.25
CA LYS A 149 -0.38 25.59 2.03
C LYS A 149 0.27 25.03 0.77
N GLY A 150 0.97 23.91 0.92
CA GLY A 150 1.77 23.25 -0.11
C GLY A 150 2.94 24.05 -0.68
N VAL A 151 3.32 25.17 -0.06
CA VAL A 151 4.38 26.06 -0.55
C VAL A 151 5.75 25.54 -0.13
N ILE A 152 6.63 25.34 -1.11
CA ILE A 152 8.05 25.06 -0.87
C ILE A 152 8.74 26.40 -0.53
N PRO A 153 9.38 26.54 0.64
CA PRO A 153 10.09 27.76 1.02
C PRO A 153 11.46 27.88 0.33
N ASP A 154 11.94 29.12 0.13
CA ASP A 154 13.29 29.40 -0.41
C ASP A 154 14.44 28.92 0.50
N VAL A 155 14.14 28.68 1.78
CA VAL A 155 15.06 28.14 2.80
C VAL A 155 14.44 26.85 3.34
N PRO A 156 15.13 25.69 3.27
CA PRO A 156 14.59 24.43 3.77
C PRO A 156 14.20 24.48 5.26
N ASN A 157 12.99 24.00 5.56
CA ASN A 157 12.45 23.87 6.92
C ASN A 157 13.01 22.64 7.70
N ALA A 158 13.85 21.84 7.05
CA ALA A 158 14.37 20.58 7.57
C ALA A 158 15.43 20.78 8.66
N VAL A 159 15.26 20.07 9.78
CA VAL A 159 16.21 20.04 10.90
C VAL A 159 16.50 18.57 11.26
N TYR A 160 17.79 18.23 11.32
CA TYR A 160 18.27 16.89 11.65
C TYR A 160 18.64 16.78 13.13
N HIS A 161 18.09 15.76 13.79
CA HIS A 161 18.27 15.49 15.22
C HIS A 161 19.17 14.27 15.41
N GLN A 162 20.18 14.36 16.27
CA GLN A 162 21.01 13.20 16.63
C GLN A 162 20.26 12.29 17.61
N ILE A 163 20.37 10.98 17.42
CA ILE A 163 19.62 9.98 18.18
C ILE A 163 20.59 9.06 18.94
N PRO A 164 20.35 8.78 20.25
CA PRO A 164 21.12 7.79 20.98
C PRO A 164 20.85 6.39 20.42
N GLY A 165 21.87 5.74 19.85
CA GLY A 165 21.73 4.40 19.25
C GLY A 165 21.61 4.47 17.72
N SER A 166 20.54 3.88 17.17
CA SER A 166 20.35 3.77 15.71
C SER A 166 18.88 3.63 15.33
N VAL A 167 18.40 4.57 14.49
CA VAL A 167 17.02 4.59 13.97
C VAL A 167 16.58 3.31 13.26
N SER A 168 17.55 2.47 12.88
CA SER A 168 17.38 1.31 11.99
C SER A 168 17.75 -0.03 12.63
N ASP A 169 18.30 -0.02 13.84
CA ASP A 169 18.60 -1.24 14.61
C ASP A 169 17.60 -1.38 15.78
N ASP A 170 17.29 -0.27 16.44
CA ASP A 170 16.40 -0.17 17.61
C ASP A 170 15.05 0.48 17.27
N PHE A 171 14.07 0.34 18.17
CA PHE A 171 12.78 1.02 18.09
C PHE A 171 12.82 2.29 18.96
N HIS A 172 12.30 3.39 18.41
CA HIS A 172 12.21 4.69 19.07
C HIS A 172 10.78 5.24 19.02
N ASN A 173 10.40 6.09 19.98
CA ASN A 173 9.15 6.85 19.97
C ASN A 173 9.37 8.25 19.39
N TYR A 174 8.84 8.48 18.20
CA TYR A 174 8.79 9.81 17.57
C TYR A 174 7.45 10.45 17.91
N THR A 175 7.50 11.45 18.79
CA THR A 175 6.31 12.16 19.26
C THR A 175 6.28 13.58 18.69
N THR A 176 5.15 13.96 18.13
CA THR A 176 4.83 15.33 17.74
C THR A 176 3.68 15.84 18.60
N VAL A 177 3.81 17.05 19.16
CA VAL A 177 2.73 17.77 19.85
C VAL A 177 2.45 19.04 19.06
N TRP A 178 1.26 19.13 18.49
CA TRP A 178 0.89 20.15 17.51
C TRP A 178 -0.31 20.96 18.02
N THR A 179 -0.11 22.26 18.18
CA THR A 179 -1.13 23.20 18.70
C THR A 179 -1.16 24.47 17.88
N LYS A 180 -2.15 25.34 18.11
CA LYS A 180 -2.19 26.68 17.49
C LYS A 180 -1.04 27.61 17.95
N ASP A 181 -0.39 27.30 19.07
CA ASP A 181 0.58 28.18 19.74
C ASP A 181 2.04 27.70 19.54
N TYR A 182 2.25 26.39 19.36
CA TYR A 182 3.56 25.75 19.12
C TYR A 182 3.42 24.35 18.51
N LEU A 183 4.46 23.94 17.78
CA LEU A 183 4.69 22.60 17.27
C LEU A 183 6.00 22.07 17.86
N ASP A 184 5.89 21.11 18.77
CA ASP A 184 7.02 20.44 19.43
C ASP A 184 7.27 19.05 18.85
N PHE A 185 8.54 18.69 18.68
CA PHE A 185 9.00 17.37 18.26
C PHE A 185 9.89 16.75 19.36
N TYR A 186 9.65 15.47 19.66
CA TYR A 186 10.32 14.70 20.70
C TYR A 186 10.81 13.35 20.16
N ILE A 187 11.89 12.84 20.73
CA ILE A 187 12.42 11.50 20.47
C ILE A 187 12.62 10.81 21.81
N ASP A 188 11.99 9.66 22.02
CA ASP A 188 12.01 8.88 23.28
C ASP A 188 11.59 9.66 24.54
N GLY A 189 10.88 10.78 24.36
CA GLY A 189 10.44 11.70 25.41
C GLY A 189 11.29 12.96 25.57
N ASP A 190 12.50 13.01 25.00
CA ASP A 190 13.33 14.21 24.98
C ASP A 190 12.89 15.17 23.87
N LYS A 191 12.64 16.45 24.19
CA LYS A 191 12.26 17.46 23.19
C LYS A 191 13.48 17.89 22.38
N VAL A 192 13.42 17.68 21.07
CA VAL A 192 14.49 18.01 20.11
C VAL A 192 14.21 19.27 19.28
N ARG A 193 12.94 19.67 19.13
CA ARG A 193 12.55 20.89 18.39
C ARG A 193 11.29 21.53 18.97
N THR A 194 11.25 22.86 18.89
CA THR A 194 10.03 23.68 18.95
C THR A 194 9.99 24.55 17.70
N LEU A 195 8.82 24.70 17.09
CA LEU A 195 8.50 25.70 16.07
C LEU A 195 7.34 26.54 16.60
N LEU A 196 7.49 27.87 16.60
CA LEU A 196 6.39 28.79 16.90
C LEU A 196 5.76 29.29 15.58
N PRO A 197 4.45 29.57 15.53
CA PRO A 197 3.79 30.07 14.33
C PRO A 197 4.46 31.30 13.73
N GLN A 198 4.88 32.25 14.58
CA GLN A 198 5.60 33.47 14.17
C GLN A 198 6.89 33.17 13.39
N ASP A 199 7.62 32.11 13.75
CA ASP A 199 8.89 31.72 13.11
C ASP A 199 8.63 31.05 11.75
N ALA A 200 7.49 30.39 11.60
CA ALA A 200 6.99 29.78 10.37
C ALA A 200 6.40 30.83 9.38
N ASN A 201 7.19 31.87 9.08
CA ASN A 201 6.83 33.00 8.23
C ASN A 201 5.53 33.69 8.68
N ASN A 202 5.50 34.19 9.92
CA ASN A 202 4.34 34.89 10.52
C ASN A 202 3.03 34.07 10.36
N SER A 203 3.10 32.80 10.76
CA SER A 203 2.04 31.79 10.68
C SER A 203 1.63 31.35 9.26
N TYR A 204 2.19 31.88 8.18
CA TYR A 204 1.80 31.49 6.83
C TYR A 204 2.22 30.05 6.48
N TYR A 205 3.46 29.68 6.81
CA TYR A 205 3.97 28.31 6.64
C TYR A 205 3.66 27.39 7.83
N TYR A 206 2.99 27.88 8.87
CA TYR A 206 2.65 27.07 10.03
C TYR A 206 1.52 26.09 9.70
N PRO A 207 1.66 24.78 9.97
CA PRO A 207 0.58 23.81 9.78
C PRO A 207 -0.56 24.08 10.74
N GLN A 208 -1.76 24.34 10.22
CA GLN A 208 -2.87 24.93 11.00
C GLN A 208 -4.26 24.47 10.57
N THR A 209 -4.35 23.36 9.85
CA THR A 209 -5.59 22.77 9.33
C THR A 209 -5.64 21.28 9.68
N PRO A 210 -6.82 20.63 9.72
CA PRO A 210 -6.93 19.22 10.09
C PRO A 210 -6.03 18.33 9.25
N MET A 211 -5.35 17.36 9.89
CA MET A 211 -4.42 16.46 9.22
C MET A 211 -4.79 14.99 9.45
N ARG A 212 -4.61 14.18 8.41
CA ARG A 212 -4.58 12.71 8.48
C ARG A 212 -3.14 12.23 8.61
N LEU A 213 -2.93 11.09 9.27
CA LEU A 213 -1.61 10.49 9.46
C LEU A 213 -1.35 9.45 8.37
N SER A 214 -0.27 9.63 7.62
CA SER A 214 0.33 8.64 6.73
C SER A 214 1.61 8.07 7.34
N ILE A 215 1.83 6.77 7.19
CA ILE A 215 3.04 6.07 7.65
C ILE A 215 3.48 5.12 6.52
N GLY A 216 4.74 5.18 6.09
CA GLY A 216 5.19 4.36 4.97
C GLY A 216 6.69 4.42 4.67
N ILE A 217 7.11 3.63 3.69
CA ILE A 217 8.48 3.50 3.21
C ILE A 217 8.53 3.76 1.69
N TRP A 218 9.58 4.41 1.20
CA TRP A 218 9.78 4.68 -0.23
C TRP A 218 11.26 4.76 -0.60
N ALA A 219 11.57 4.74 -1.90
CA ALA A 219 12.93 4.83 -2.42
C ALA A 219 13.18 6.22 -3.04
N GLY A 220 13.53 7.21 -2.22
CA GLY A 220 13.97 8.53 -2.72
C GLY A 220 15.22 8.46 -3.63
N GLY A 221 16.03 7.41 -3.46
CA GLY A 221 17.15 7.07 -4.32
C GLY A 221 16.82 6.33 -5.62
N ASP A 222 15.53 6.11 -5.95
CA ASP A 222 15.13 5.42 -7.18
C ASP A 222 15.70 6.13 -8.43
N PRO A 223 16.41 5.42 -9.34
CA PRO A 223 16.97 6.00 -10.57
C PRO A 223 15.99 6.77 -11.48
N ARG A 224 14.67 6.60 -11.31
CA ARG A 224 13.61 7.32 -12.03
C ARG A 224 13.34 8.72 -11.49
N LEU A 225 13.73 9.01 -10.25
CA LEU A 225 13.48 10.29 -9.58
C LEU A 225 14.52 11.37 -9.94
N PRO A 226 14.21 12.66 -9.74
CA PRO A 226 15.15 13.75 -9.97
C PRO A 226 16.48 13.56 -9.20
N GLN A 227 17.58 14.00 -9.80
CA GLN A 227 18.91 13.86 -9.20
C GLN A 227 18.98 14.51 -7.80
N GLY A 228 18.36 15.68 -7.60
CA GLY A 228 18.29 16.34 -6.28
C GLY A 228 17.59 15.52 -5.20
N THR A 229 16.49 14.84 -5.52
CA THR A 229 15.78 13.93 -4.59
C THR A 229 16.66 12.74 -4.22
N ARG A 230 17.38 12.18 -5.19
CA ARG A 230 18.29 11.04 -4.98
C ARG A 230 19.52 11.42 -4.16
N ASP A 231 20.04 12.64 -4.35
CA ASP A 231 21.15 13.18 -3.57
C ASP A 231 20.71 13.52 -2.13
N TRP A 232 19.52 14.12 -1.95
CA TRP A 232 18.88 14.31 -0.64
C TRP A 232 18.70 12.97 0.10
N ALA A 233 18.25 11.92 -0.60
CA ALA A 233 18.09 10.58 -0.04
C ALA A 233 19.42 9.85 0.27
N GLY A 234 20.57 10.50 0.08
CA GLY A 234 21.90 9.96 0.37
C GLY A 234 22.50 9.08 -0.73
N GLY A 235 21.88 9.03 -1.92
CA GLY A 235 22.39 8.33 -3.09
C GLY A 235 21.37 7.43 -3.78
N THR A 236 21.85 6.61 -4.71
CA THR A 236 20.98 5.72 -5.51
C THR A 236 20.64 4.44 -4.74
N THR A 237 19.38 4.01 -4.80
CA THR A 237 18.94 2.75 -4.19
C THR A 237 19.33 1.55 -5.03
N ASP A 238 20.15 0.66 -4.47
CA ASP A 238 20.43 -0.67 -5.03
C ASP A 238 19.45 -1.70 -4.46
N TYR A 239 18.37 -1.96 -5.19
CA TYR A 239 17.35 -2.96 -4.82
C TYR A 239 17.90 -4.39 -4.68
N SER A 240 19.12 -4.69 -5.16
CA SER A 240 19.74 -6.01 -4.93
C SER A 240 20.27 -6.21 -3.51
N GLN A 241 20.39 -5.15 -2.71
CA GLN A 241 20.67 -5.22 -1.26
C GLN A 241 19.38 -5.35 -0.42
N GLY A 242 18.22 -5.44 -1.05
CA GLY A 242 16.93 -5.64 -0.37
C GLY A 242 16.72 -7.09 0.11
N PRO A 243 15.59 -7.37 0.80
CA PRO A 243 14.50 -6.44 1.09
C PRO A 243 14.89 -5.38 2.13
N PHE A 244 14.36 -4.17 1.94
CA PHE A 244 14.48 -3.09 2.93
C PHE A 244 13.18 -2.98 3.70
N GLU A 245 13.23 -3.02 5.03
CA GLU A 245 12.03 -3.12 5.87
C GLU A 245 12.02 -2.09 6.99
N MET A 246 10.91 -1.37 7.10
CA MET A 246 10.54 -0.49 8.20
C MET A 246 9.48 -1.21 9.06
N LEU A 247 9.58 -1.07 10.38
CA LEU A 247 8.71 -1.74 11.35
C LEU A 247 8.06 -0.71 12.29
N VAL A 248 6.74 -0.80 12.50
CA VAL A 248 5.98 0.14 13.33
C VAL A 248 5.10 -0.63 14.31
N LYS A 249 5.39 -0.53 15.62
CA LYS A 249 4.65 -1.24 16.66
C LYS A 249 3.31 -0.62 16.98
N SER A 250 3.26 0.71 17.03
CA SER A 250 2.05 1.44 17.40
C SER A 250 2.06 2.89 16.94
N ALA A 251 0.85 3.45 16.75
CA ALA A 251 0.61 4.87 16.60
C ALA A 251 -0.42 5.33 17.65
N HIS A 252 0.00 6.18 18.59
CA HIS A 252 -0.90 6.84 19.55
C HIS A 252 -1.27 8.21 19.01
N ILE A 253 -2.57 8.43 18.76
CA ILE A 253 -3.11 9.69 18.28
C ILE A 253 -4.06 10.24 19.35
N THR A 254 -3.90 11.51 19.70
CA THR A 254 -4.78 12.28 20.56
C THR A 254 -5.27 13.49 19.78
N ASP A 255 -6.56 13.58 19.48
CA ASP A 255 -7.19 14.81 18.96
C ASP A 255 -7.36 15.80 20.12
N PHE A 256 -6.94 17.05 19.96
CA PHE A 256 -7.22 18.10 20.95
C PHE A 256 -8.54 18.83 20.66
N SER A 257 -9.26 18.45 19.61
CA SER A 257 -10.61 18.89 19.30
C SER A 257 -11.65 17.78 19.55
N SER A 258 -12.94 18.09 19.40
CA SER A 258 -14.00 17.08 19.42
C SER A 258 -15.18 17.47 18.52
N GLY A 259 -15.65 16.51 17.71
CA GLY A 259 -16.76 16.71 16.79
C GLY A 259 -16.95 15.53 15.83
N LYS A 260 -17.82 15.73 14.84
CA LYS A 260 -18.12 14.76 13.77
C LYS A 260 -17.22 14.92 12.55
N GLU A 261 -17.01 16.16 12.12
CA GLU A 261 -16.33 16.51 10.88
C GLU A 261 -15.83 17.95 10.89
N TYR A 262 -14.82 18.25 10.08
CA TYR A 262 -14.26 19.59 9.87
C TYR A 262 -14.72 20.17 8.53
N VAL A 263 -15.02 21.47 8.52
CA VAL A 263 -15.46 22.19 7.31
C VAL A 263 -14.65 23.47 7.15
N TYR A 264 -13.91 23.57 6.05
CA TYR A 264 -13.31 24.83 5.59
C TYR A 264 -14.44 25.79 5.19
N THR A 265 -14.66 26.85 5.98
CA THR A 265 -15.75 27.83 5.72
C THR A 265 -15.39 28.85 4.64
N ASP A 266 -14.10 29.01 4.34
CA ASP A 266 -13.58 29.88 3.31
C ASP A 266 -12.29 29.29 2.67
N ARG A 267 -11.53 30.13 1.97
CA ARG A 267 -10.38 29.74 1.14
C ARG A 267 -9.03 30.21 1.70
N SER A 268 -9.00 30.72 2.92
CA SER A 268 -7.79 31.29 3.55
C SER A 268 -6.71 30.24 3.85
N GLY A 269 -7.11 29.00 4.15
CA GLY A 269 -6.21 28.02 4.76
C GLY A 269 -5.75 28.43 6.18
N SER A 270 -6.53 29.29 6.85
CA SER A 270 -6.31 29.73 8.23
C SER A 270 -7.10 28.85 9.20
N TRP A 271 -6.56 28.60 10.40
CA TRP A 271 -7.22 27.73 11.38
C TRP A 271 -8.59 28.26 11.85
N GLU A 272 -8.79 29.58 11.82
CA GLU A 272 -10.06 30.23 12.14
C GLU A 272 -11.19 29.92 11.14
N SER A 273 -10.84 29.44 9.93
CA SER A 273 -11.80 29.00 8.92
C SER A 273 -12.25 27.54 9.08
N ILE A 274 -11.69 26.82 10.05
CA ILE A 274 -12.02 25.41 10.31
C ILE A 274 -13.20 25.33 11.27
N LYS A 275 -14.41 25.19 10.72
CA LYS A 275 -15.60 24.91 11.51
C LYS A 275 -15.64 23.41 11.86
N ILE A 276 -15.49 23.11 13.14
CA ILE A 276 -15.82 21.79 13.70
C ILE A 276 -17.35 21.67 13.77
N VAL A 277 -17.90 20.56 13.30
CA VAL A 277 -19.33 20.25 13.39
C VAL A 277 -19.61 19.39 14.62
N GLU A 278 -20.56 19.82 15.46
CA GLU A 278 -20.99 19.10 16.66
C GLU A 278 -21.54 17.70 16.34
N GLY A 279 -21.15 16.70 17.14
CA GLY A 279 -21.56 15.31 17.01
C GLY A 279 -20.48 14.35 17.50
N ASN A 280 -20.76 13.04 17.44
CA ASN A 280 -19.71 12.02 17.60
C ASN A 280 -18.91 11.87 16.30
N SER A 281 -17.63 11.51 16.43
CA SER A 281 -16.83 10.99 15.34
C SER A 281 -17.40 9.66 14.83
N THR A 282 -17.37 9.44 13.52
CA THR A 282 -17.64 8.14 12.90
C THR A 282 -16.64 7.07 13.35
N VAL A 283 -15.38 7.45 13.61
CA VAL A 283 -14.33 6.56 14.12
C VAL A 283 -14.68 6.09 15.52
N LYS A 284 -15.25 6.96 16.37
CA LYS A 284 -15.75 6.59 17.69
C LYS A 284 -16.87 5.57 17.59
N GLU A 285 -17.85 5.78 16.72
CA GLU A 285 -18.94 4.82 16.50
C GLU A 285 -18.43 3.47 15.95
N ILE A 286 -17.30 3.45 15.23
CA ILE A 286 -16.63 2.23 14.76
C ILE A 286 -15.84 1.52 15.88
N LEU A 287 -15.07 2.26 16.69
CA LEU A 287 -14.21 1.71 17.74
C LEU A 287 -14.96 1.30 19.02
N GLU A 288 -16.04 2.00 19.36
CA GLU A 288 -16.93 1.66 20.49
C GLU A 288 -17.97 0.59 20.13
N LYS A 289 -18.08 0.21 18.84
CA LYS A 289 -19.00 -0.84 18.38
C LYS A 289 -18.61 -2.18 19.02
N PRO A 290 -19.52 -2.86 19.74
CA PRO A 290 -19.23 -4.19 20.28
C PRO A 290 -18.91 -5.16 19.13
N PRO A 291 -17.96 -6.09 19.31
CA PRO A 291 -17.60 -7.05 18.27
C PRO A 291 -18.83 -7.84 17.83
N GLU A 292 -18.92 -8.14 16.53
CA GLU A 292 -20.02 -8.95 16.04
C GLU A 292 -20.00 -10.33 16.70
N LYS A 293 -21.10 -10.65 17.41
CA LYS A 293 -21.34 -11.96 18.00
C LYS A 293 -20.95 -13.08 17.03
N SER A 294 -20.18 -14.05 17.51
CA SER A 294 -19.76 -15.22 16.75
C SER A 294 -20.96 -16.00 16.20
N LEU A 295 -20.76 -16.86 15.21
CA LEU A 295 -21.85 -17.72 14.71
C LEU A 295 -22.44 -18.61 15.82
N SER A 296 -21.63 -19.02 16.81
CA SER A 296 -22.06 -19.71 18.03
C SER A 296 -22.94 -18.86 18.94
N GLU A 297 -22.64 -17.57 19.12
CA GLU A 297 -23.44 -16.66 19.96
C GLU A 297 -24.70 -16.17 19.24
N LYS A 298 -24.60 -15.86 17.94
CA LYS A 298 -25.75 -15.62 17.05
C LYS A 298 -26.70 -16.83 17.04
N TRP A 299 -26.16 -18.05 17.07
CA TRP A 299 -26.96 -19.27 17.24
C TRP A 299 -27.53 -19.40 18.66
N ALA A 300 -26.77 -19.07 19.72
CA ALA A 300 -27.23 -19.12 21.10
C ALA A 300 -28.40 -18.16 21.36
N ASP A 301 -28.35 -16.94 20.81
CA ASP A 301 -29.40 -15.91 20.89
C ASP A 301 -30.71 -16.30 20.19
N LEU A 302 -30.69 -17.20 19.20
CA LEU A 302 -31.89 -17.56 18.44
C LEU A 302 -33.01 -18.11 19.35
N PRO A 303 -34.28 -17.68 19.18
CA PRO A 303 -35.41 -18.27 19.90
C PRO A 303 -35.50 -19.79 19.71
N GLN A 304 -35.99 -20.49 20.74
CA GLN A 304 -36.10 -21.96 20.72
C GLN A 304 -36.88 -22.47 19.50
N GLY A 305 -37.95 -21.77 19.10
CA GLY A 305 -38.72 -22.08 17.89
C GLY A 305 -37.93 -21.92 16.59
N SER A 306 -37.06 -20.91 16.49
CA SER A 306 -36.18 -20.69 15.32
C SER A 306 -35.15 -21.82 15.19
N LYS A 307 -34.54 -22.24 16.31
CA LYS A 307 -33.63 -23.40 16.35
C LYS A 307 -34.35 -24.68 15.90
N ILE A 308 -35.55 -24.94 16.43
CA ILE A 308 -36.38 -26.10 16.06
C ILE A 308 -36.74 -26.09 14.58
N ALA A 309 -37.12 -24.92 14.02
CA ALA A 309 -37.43 -24.79 12.60
C ALA A 309 -36.22 -25.11 11.71
N ILE A 310 -35.03 -24.59 12.05
CA ILE A 310 -33.80 -24.87 11.30
C ILE A 310 -33.43 -26.35 11.37
N TYR A 311 -33.53 -26.99 12.54
CA TYR A 311 -33.32 -28.44 12.66
C TYR A 311 -34.34 -29.23 11.83
N ALA A 312 -35.63 -28.88 11.87
CA ALA A 312 -36.67 -29.56 11.10
C ALA A 312 -36.44 -29.45 9.58
N CYS A 313 -36.04 -28.27 9.08
CA CYS A 313 -35.67 -28.08 7.67
C CYS A 313 -34.43 -28.90 7.28
N ALA A 314 -33.39 -28.90 8.12
CA ALA A 314 -32.18 -29.68 7.88
C ALA A 314 -32.46 -31.19 7.86
N SER A 315 -33.22 -31.71 8.84
CA SER A 315 -33.63 -33.12 8.89
C SER A 315 -34.52 -33.50 7.69
N GLY A 316 -35.43 -32.62 7.26
CA GLY A 316 -36.25 -32.82 6.07
C GLY A 316 -35.43 -32.91 4.79
N PHE A 317 -34.41 -32.06 4.64
CA PHE A 317 -33.51 -32.07 3.49
C PHE A 317 -32.61 -33.33 3.46
N VAL A 318 -32.03 -33.70 4.60
CA VAL A 318 -31.25 -34.96 4.73
C VAL A 318 -32.14 -36.19 4.45
N GLY A 319 -33.39 -36.19 4.93
CA GLY A 319 -34.36 -37.23 4.63
C GLY A 319 -34.68 -37.32 3.13
N LEU A 320 -34.91 -36.18 2.47
CA LEU A 320 -35.12 -36.12 1.01
C LEU A 320 -33.93 -36.67 0.22
N LEU A 321 -32.70 -36.30 0.58
CA LEU A 321 -31.49 -36.83 -0.04
C LEU A 321 -31.36 -38.35 0.18
N PHE A 322 -31.64 -38.84 1.39
CA PHE A 322 -31.62 -40.27 1.69
C PHE A 322 -32.66 -41.04 0.88
N PHE A 323 -33.91 -40.56 0.80
CA PHE A 323 -34.95 -41.21 -0.02
C PHE A 323 -34.66 -41.12 -1.52
N ALA A 324 -34.09 -40.02 -2.02
CA ALA A 324 -33.65 -39.89 -3.40
C ALA A 324 -32.53 -40.88 -3.74
N GLY A 325 -31.53 -41.02 -2.85
CA GLY A 325 -30.45 -42.01 -2.98
C GLY A 325 -30.98 -43.46 -2.94
N LEU A 326 -31.86 -43.77 -1.98
CA LEU A 326 -32.49 -45.09 -1.88
C LEU A 326 -33.32 -45.43 -3.14
N PHE A 327 -34.10 -44.47 -3.65
CA PHE A 327 -34.86 -44.61 -4.89
C PHE A 327 -33.94 -44.79 -6.11
N TYR A 328 -32.84 -44.05 -6.18
CA TYR A 328 -31.82 -44.20 -7.22
C TYR A 328 -31.21 -45.61 -7.19
N CYS A 329 -30.78 -46.10 -6.02
CA CYS A 329 -30.25 -47.46 -5.86
C CYS A 329 -31.27 -48.55 -6.21
N ILE A 330 -32.54 -48.40 -5.83
CA ILE A 330 -33.61 -49.31 -6.22
C ILE A 330 -33.84 -49.28 -7.75
N ARG A 331 -33.76 -48.11 -8.39
CA ARG A 331 -33.92 -47.94 -9.85
C ARG A 331 -32.72 -48.50 -10.62
N GLN A 332 -31.50 -48.31 -10.13
CA GLN A 332 -30.26 -48.95 -10.60
C GLN A 332 -30.40 -50.48 -10.56
N ARG A 333 -30.69 -51.06 -9.39
CA ARG A 333 -30.85 -52.51 -9.22
C ARG A 333 -31.98 -53.09 -10.10
N ARG A 334 -33.07 -52.32 -10.33
CA ARG A 334 -34.16 -52.68 -11.26
C ARG A 334 -33.82 -52.53 -12.75
N ARG A 335 -32.74 -51.81 -13.11
CA ARG A 335 -32.19 -51.77 -14.47
C ARG A 335 -31.29 -52.98 -14.72
N GLY A 336 -30.27 -53.17 -13.87
CA GLY A 336 -29.37 -54.33 -13.93
C GLY A 336 -30.11 -55.69 -13.91
N ALA A 337 -31.20 -55.82 -13.14
CA ALA A 337 -32.02 -57.03 -13.16
C ALA A 337 -32.80 -57.27 -14.47
N ARG A 338 -33.08 -56.23 -15.26
CA ARG A 338 -33.66 -56.38 -16.62
C ARG A 338 -32.59 -56.72 -17.64
N GLU A 339 -31.43 -56.07 -17.54
CA GLU A 339 -30.26 -56.31 -18.39
C GLU A 339 -29.76 -57.75 -18.22
N ALA A 340 -29.66 -58.25 -16.99
CA ALA A 340 -29.34 -59.65 -16.68
C ALA A 340 -30.37 -60.63 -17.28
N LYS A 341 -31.68 -60.38 -17.11
CA LYS A 341 -32.72 -61.23 -17.70
C LYS A 341 -32.73 -61.17 -19.24
N ALA A 342 -32.37 -60.04 -19.84
CA ALA A 342 -32.23 -59.91 -21.28
C ALA A 342 -30.99 -60.66 -21.81
N ALA A 343 -29.89 -60.67 -21.06
CA ALA A 343 -28.69 -61.46 -21.38
C ALA A 343 -28.96 -62.97 -21.25
N GLU A 344 -29.65 -63.39 -20.19
CA GLU A 344 -30.10 -64.79 -20.01
C GLU A 344 -30.99 -65.24 -21.17
N ALA A 345 -31.99 -64.43 -21.56
CA ALA A 345 -32.86 -64.73 -22.70
C ALA A 345 -32.13 -64.75 -24.06
N ARG A 346 -31.03 -63.99 -24.23
CA ARG A 346 -30.16 -64.07 -25.42
C ARG A 346 -29.36 -65.37 -25.41
N ALA A 347 -28.70 -65.71 -24.30
CA ALA A 347 -27.96 -66.95 -24.18
C ALA A 347 -28.85 -68.20 -24.36
N GLU A 348 -30.11 -68.16 -23.93
CA GLU A 348 -31.09 -69.20 -24.23
C GLU A 348 -31.49 -69.24 -25.73
N ALA A 349 -31.65 -68.09 -26.38
CA ALA A 349 -31.95 -68.03 -27.81
C ALA A 349 -30.77 -68.55 -28.67
N GLU A 350 -29.54 -68.12 -28.35
CA GLU A 350 -28.29 -68.58 -28.95
C GLU A 350 -28.12 -70.10 -28.76
N ARG A 351 -28.38 -70.63 -27.55
CA ARG A 351 -28.38 -72.08 -27.29
C ARG A 351 -29.41 -72.81 -28.15
N LEU A 352 -30.63 -72.29 -28.26
CA LEU A 352 -31.71 -72.87 -29.09
C LEU A 352 -31.50 -72.70 -30.60
N GLU A 353 -30.60 -71.80 -31.01
CA GLU A 353 -30.16 -71.59 -32.39
C GLU A 353 -29.03 -72.56 -32.75
N LEU A 354 -28.01 -72.69 -31.90
CA LEU A 354 -26.97 -73.73 -32.00
C LEU A 354 -27.58 -75.14 -31.99
N GLU A 355 -28.58 -75.40 -31.15
CA GLU A 355 -29.35 -76.66 -31.18
C GLU A 355 -30.10 -76.88 -32.50
N ARG A 356 -30.55 -75.80 -33.18
CA ARG A 356 -31.24 -75.91 -34.48
C ARG A 356 -30.26 -76.18 -35.61
N TYR A 357 -29.11 -75.49 -35.67
CA TYR A 357 -28.03 -75.79 -36.61
C TYR A 357 -27.57 -77.25 -36.47
N ARG A 358 -27.28 -77.69 -35.23
CA ARG A 358 -26.88 -79.07 -34.92
C ARG A 358 -27.94 -80.12 -35.29
N LYS A 359 -29.24 -79.80 -35.20
CA LYS A 359 -30.34 -80.69 -35.65
C LYS A 359 -30.54 -80.68 -37.17
N ALA A 360 -30.16 -79.60 -37.85
CA ALA A 360 -30.17 -79.49 -39.31
C ALA A 360 -28.95 -80.15 -39.99
N GLY A 361 -27.93 -80.56 -39.21
CA GLY A 361 -26.67 -81.05 -39.76
C GLY A 361 -25.76 -79.95 -40.32
N ILE A 362 -26.04 -78.69 -39.98
CA ILE A 362 -25.27 -77.52 -40.39
C ILE A 362 -24.30 -77.18 -39.25
N ASP A 363 -23.03 -77.02 -39.57
CA ASP A 363 -22.03 -76.57 -38.62
C ASP A 363 -22.09 -75.03 -38.49
N PRO A 364 -22.40 -74.46 -37.31
CA PRO A 364 -22.43 -73.01 -37.14
C PRO A 364 -21.07 -72.34 -37.46
N ASP A 365 -19.95 -73.04 -37.25
CA ASP A 365 -18.62 -72.49 -37.55
C ASP A 365 -18.30 -72.56 -39.06
N SER A 366 -19.02 -73.35 -39.86
CA SER A 366 -18.83 -73.38 -41.33
C SER A 366 -19.22 -72.08 -42.04
N PHE A 367 -20.11 -71.28 -41.44
CA PHE A 367 -20.42 -69.94 -41.94
C PHE A 367 -19.24 -68.95 -41.78
N ALA A 368 -18.28 -69.26 -40.90
CA ALA A 368 -17.04 -68.51 -40.76
C ALA A 368 -15.89 -69.07 -41.63
N SER A 369 -15.96 -70.34 -42.07
CA SER A 369 -14.86 -71.03 -42.74
C SER A 369 -15.04 -71.32 -44.23
N ASP A 370 -16.27 -71.36 -44.78
CA ASP A 370 -16.48 -71.83 -46.16
C ASP A 370 -17.56 -71.10 -46.97
N SER A 371 -17.46 -69.76 -47.04
CA SER A 371 -17.91 -69.02 -48.23
C SER A 371 -17.41 -67.56 -48.23
N GLN A 372 -16.41 -67.26 -49.06
CA GLN A 372 -16.12 -65.93 -49.64
C GLN A 372 -16.42 -64.71 -48.74
N ALA A 373 -15.94 -64.74 -47.49
CA ALA A 373 -15.90 -63.55 -46.64
C ALA A 373 -14.96 -62.54 -47.32
N HIS A 374 -15.55 -61.52 -47.95
CA HIS A 374 -14.78 -60.39 -48.45
C HIS A 374 -14.03 -59.80 -47.25
N GLU A 375 -12.69 -59.86 -47.29
CA GLU A 375 -11.83 -59.05 -46.43
C GLU A 375 -12.39 -57.63 -46.47
N TYR A 376 -12.75 -57.05 -45.32
CA TYR A 376 -13.47 -55.78 -45.21
C TYR A 376 -12.56 -54.60 -45.60
N ASN A 377 -12.26 -54.53 -46.90
CA ASN A 377 -11.32 -53.60 -47.50
C ASN A 377 -11.95 -52.21 -47.58
N ALA A 378 -11.89 -51.49 -46.46
CA ALA A 378 -12.42 -50.14 -46.28
C ALA A 378 -11.87 -49.09 -47.28
N LYS A 379 -10.91 -49.47 -48.15
CA LYS A 379 -10.43 -48.62 -49.27
C LYS A 379 -11.31 -48.71 -50.52
N GLU A 380 -12.03 -49.80 -50.76
CA GLU A 380 -12.87 -49.94 -51.97
C GLU A 380 -14.24 -49.27 -51.80
N MET A 381 -14.95 -49.51 -50.68
CA MET A 381 -16.23 -48.81 -50.41
C MET A 381 -16.07 -47.28 -50.26
N ARG A 382 -14.84 -46.78 -50.04
CA ARG A 382 -14.53 -45.34 -50.02
C ARG A 382 -14.35 -44.72 -51.42
N ARG A 383 -14.36 -45.53 -52.49
CA ARG A 383 -14.25 -45.07 -53.88
C ARG A 383 -15.60 -44.85 -54.55
N ASP A 384 -16.57 -45.72 -54.26
CA ASP A 384 -17.90 -45.69 -54.89
C ASP A 384 -18.97 -44.96 -54.05
N GLY A 385 -18.55 -44.25 -53.00
CA GLY A 385 -19.32 -43.16 -52.39
C GLY A 385 -20.54 -43.56 -51.55
N PHE A 386 -20.54 -44.74 -50.93
CA PHE A 386 -21.71 -45.29 -50.25
C PHE A 386 -21.48 -45.65 -48.76
N VAL A 387 -20.95 -44.70 -47.97
CA VAL A 387 -20.90 -44.77 -46.50
C VAL A 387 -21.16 -43.38 -45.92
N ASP A 388 -21.99 -43.30 -44.89
CA ASP A 388 -22.24 -42.09 -44.08
C ASP A 388 -21.56 -42.25 -42.70
N ASP A 389 -21.23 -41.15 -42.02
CA ASP A 389 -20.09 -41.07 -41.08
C ASP A 389 -20.29 -41.73 -39.68
N ASP A 390 -21.40 -42.46 -39.48
CA ASP A 390 -21.84 -43.06 -38.19
C ASP A 390 -21.93 -44.61 -38.24
N SER A 391 -20.87 -45.28 -38.70
CA SER A 391 -20.79 -46.76 -38.69
C SER A 391 -20.14 -47.33 -37.41
N TYR A 392 -20.87 -48.20 -36.72
CA TYR A 392 -20.55 -48.73 -35.38
C TYR A 392 -19.26 -49.57 -35.34
N SER A 393 -18.23 -49.09 -34.64
CA SER A 393 -16.97 -49.82 -34.43
C SER A 393 -17.00 -50.68 -33.16
N VAL A 394 -16.83 -51.99 -33.33
CA VAL A 394 -16.54 -52.91 -32.22
C VAL A 394 -15.04 -52.86 -31.92
N HIS A 395 -14.68 -52.39 -30.73
CA HIS A 395 -13.29 -52.29 -30.29
C HIS A 395 -12.83 -53.60 -29.64
N ASP A 396 -12.29 -54.53 -30.44
CA ASP A 396 -11.45 -55.59 -29.90
C ASP A 396 -10.12 -55.02 -29.39
N SER A 397 -9.63 -55.56 -28.27
CA SER A 397 -8.45 -55.07 -27.56
C SER A 397 -7.36 -56.16 -27.41
N PRO A 398 -6.31 -56.14 -28.24
CA PRO A 398 -5.10 -56.91 -27.98
C PRO A 398 -4.21 -56.19 -26.94
N ALA A 399 -3.61 -56.94 -26.02
CA ALA A 399 -2.86 -56.36 -24.90
C ALA A 399 -1.39 -56.03 -25.25
N ALA A 400 -0.97 -54.80 -24.94
CA ALA A 400 0.43 -54.39 -24.77
C ALA A 400 0.53 -53.16 -23.84
N ASN A 401 1.73 -52.88 -23.30
CA ASN A 401 1.95 -51.88 -22.24
C ASN A 401 2.80 -50.67 -22.76
N PRO A 402 3.42 -49.78 -21.96
CA PRO A 402 3.16 -48.34 -22.09
C PRO A 402 4.33 -47.50 -22.64
N MET A 403 4.04 -46.31 -23.18
CA MET A 403 4.90 -45.10 -23.05
C MET A 403 4.16 -43.84 -23.52
N THR A 404 4.52 -42.68 -22.95
CA THR A 404 4.03 -41.33 -23.30
C THR A 404 5.19 -40.49 -23.88
N PRO A 405 4.94 -39.38 -24.62
CA PRO A 405 4.67 -38.10 -23.96
C PRO A 405 3.64 -37.14 -24.63
N ALA A 406 3.24 -36.16 -23.82
CA ALA A 406 2.50 -34.89 -24.02
C ALA A 406 2.76 -34.12 -25.36
N SER A 407 1.98 -33.11 -25.82
CA SER A 407 0.83 -32.31 -25.31
C SER A 407 0.34 -31.35 -26.44
N PRO A 408 -0.55 -30.34 -26.24
CA PRO A 408 -1.79 -30.27 -25.44
C PRO A 408 -3.00 -29.71 -26.24
N LEU A 409 -4.23 -29.89 -25.76
CA LEU A 409 -5.15 -28.77 -25.42
C LEU A 409 -6.55 -29.23 -24.94
N ASP A 410 -7.04 -28.47 -23.97
CA ASP A 410 -8.44 -28.26 -23.55
C ASP A 410 -9.26 -29.40 -22.89
N HIS A 411 -9.01 -29.61 -21.60
CA HIS A 411 -10.03 -30.05 -20.64
C HIS A 411 -9.97 -29.21 -19.36
N ARG A 412 -11.11 -28.68 -18.93
CA ARG A 412 -11.39 -28.33 -17.53
C ARG A 412 -12.78 -28.82 -17.14
N TYR A 413 -12.85 -29.94 -16.45
CA TYR A 413 -13.86 -30.20 -15.42
C TYR A 413 -13.37 -31.36 -14.57
N ASP A 414 -12.97 -31.09 -13.34
CA ASP A 414 -12.99 -32.10 -12.28
C ASP A 414 -13.23 -31.44 -10.91
N SER A 415 -13.49 -32.32 -9.96
CA SER A 415 -14.11 -32.14 -8.66
C SER A 415 -13.37 -31.27 -7.64
N ALA A 416 -14.16 -30.51 -6.88
CA ALA A 416 -13.90 -30.14 -5.50
C ALA A 416 -15.23 -30.17 -4.73
N ALA A 417 -15.21 -30.61 -3.47
CA ALA A 417 -16.41 -30.80 -2.65
C ALA A 417 -16.37 -29.97 -1.35
N ALA A 418 -17.56 -29.59 -0.87
CA ALA A 418 -17.81 -28.70 0.27
C ALA A 418 -17.31 -27.23 0.07
N THR A 419 -17.92 -26.20 0.65
CA THR A 419 -18.97 -26.17 1.71
C THR A 419 -20.15 -25.27 1.29
N ALA A 420 -21.29 -25.43 1.95
CA ALA A 420 -22.55 -24.77 1.58
C ALA A 420 -22.62 -23.27 1.91
N LEU A 421 -23.47 -22.56 1.16
CA LEU A 421 -24.44 -21.61 1.73
C LEU A 421 -25.75 -21.70 0.93
N GLY A 422 -26.88 -21.77 1.62
CA GLY A 422 -28.20 -21.95 1.00
C GLY A 422 -28.91 -20.62 0.75
N ALA A 423 -29.62 -20.53 -0.38
CA ALA A 423 -30.48 -19.38 -0.69
C ALA A 423 -31.82 -19.44 0.06
N SER A 424 -32.41 -18.27 0.33
CA SER A 424 -33.84 -18.10 0.59
C SER A 424 -34.43 -17.18 -0.48
N ALA A 425 -35.67 -17.44 -0.92
CA ALA A 425 -36.23 -16.81 -2.11
C ALA A 425 -37.65 -16.24 -1.90
N ALA A 426 -37.87 -15.06 -2.46
CA ALA A 426 -39.17 -14.49 -2.83
C ALA A 426 -38.91 -13.35 -3.85
N GLY A 427 -39.72 -13.10 -4.87
CA GLY A 427 -40.89 -13.83 -5.38
C GLY A 427 -41.80 -12.89 -6.19
N GLY A 428 -42.59 -13.42 -7.15
CA GLY A 428 -43.76 -12.70 -7.70
C GLY A 428 -43.80 -12.36 -9.20
N ALA A 429 -44.36 -13.30 -9.99
CA ALA A 429 -45.39 -13.09 -11.02
C ALA A 429 -45.16 -12.26 -12.32
N ALA A 430 -46.06 -12.52 -13.30
CA ALA A 430 -46.25 -11.87 -14.62
C ALA A 430 -45.05 -11.94 -15.61
N ALA A 431 -45.03 -12.69 -16.73
CA ALA A 431 -46.02 -13.30 -17.65
C ALA A 431 -46.42 -12.45 -18.89
N ALA A 432 -46.71 -13.16 -20.00
CA ALA A 432 -46.80 -12.72 -21.41
C ALA A 432 -45.45 -12.28 -22.03
N ALA A 433 -44.88 -12.87 -23.11
CA ALA A 433 -45.36 -13.50 -24.36
C ALA A 433 -45.63 -12.50 -25.51
N ALA A 434 -45.22 -12.73 -26.77
CA ALA A 434 -44.33 -13.77 -27.34
C ALA A 434 -43.90 -13.42 -28.80
N ALA A 435 -42.98 -14.23 -29.38
CA ALA A 435 -42.72 -14.46 -30.81
C ALA A 435 -42.25 -13.24 -31.68
N ALA A 436 -41.01 -13.23 -32.20
CA ALA A 436 -40.50 -13.91 -33.41
C ALA A 436 -40.96 -13.24 -34.73
N SER A 437 -40.18 -13.07 -35.82
CA SER A 437 -38.77 -13.42 -36.18
C SER A 437 -38.26 -12.36 -37.21
N SER A 438 -37.14 -12.41 -37.96
CA SER A 438 -36.15 -13.47 -38.32
C SER A 438 -34.76 -12.86 -38.71
N SER A 439 -33.88 -13.66 -39.31
CA SER A 439 -32.52 -13.31 -39.81
C SER A 439 -32.45 -13.34 -41.36
N PRO A 440 -31.30 -13.15 -42.05
CA PRO A 440 -30.07 -12.37 -41.77
C PRO A 440 -29.59 -11.51 -42.99
N THR A 441 -28.49 -10.74 -42.88
CA THR A 441 -27.50 -10.31 -43.95
C THR A 441 -26.60 -9.17 -43.39
N ARG A 442 -25.41 -8.80 -43.92
CA ARG A 442 -24.34 -9.44 -44.74
C ARG A 442 -23.11 -8.50 -44.74
N SER A 443 -21.89 -9.03 -44.60
CA SER A 443 -20.63 -8.23 -44.62
C SER A 443 -19.99 -8.07 -46.02
N PRO A 444 -19.19 -7.01 -46.21
CA PRO A 444 -17.85 -7.08 -46.79
C PRO A 444 -16.79 -6.55 -45.77
N VAL A 445 -15.60 -7.13 -45.55
CA VAL A 445 -14.50 -7.64 -46.42
C VAL A 445 -13.44 -6.57 -46.73
N VAL A 446 -12.16 -6.97 -46.61
CA VAL A 446 -10.92 -6.15 -46.53
C VAL A 446 -10.20 -6.08 -47.89
N PRO A 447 -9.09 -5.34 -48.05
CA PRO A 447 -7.77 -6.01 -48.03
C PRO A 447 -6.59 -5.21 -47.40
N ARG A 448 -5.44 -5.89 -47.21
CA ARG A 448 -4.13 -5.33 -46.80
C ARG A 448 -3.06 -5.50 -47.90
N LEU A 449 -2.13 -4.56 -48.00
CA LEU A 449 -0.74 -4.67 -48.54
C LEU A 449 0.11 -3.51 -47.95
N SER A 450 1.44 -3.44 -48.05
CA SER A 450 2.53 -4.33 -47.57
C SER A 450 3.90 -3.69 -47.90
N ASP A 451 4.90 -3.85 -47.02
CA ASP A 451 6.36 -3.72 -47.24
C ASP A 451 7.06 -2.41 -47.73
N ARG A 452 7.81 -1.80 -46.80
CA ARG A 452 9.29 -1.63 -46.78
C ARG A 452 10.05 -0.97 -47.97
N ALA A 453 10.72 0.16 -47.70
CA ALA A 453 11.85 0.70 -48.48
C ALA A 453 12.87 1.52 -47.62
N GLN A 454 14.11 1.71 -48.12
CA GLN A 454 15.25 2.48 -47.56
C GLN A 454 16.27 2.81 -48.69
N PRO A 455 17.37 3.60 -48.49
CA PRO A 455 17.79 4.40 -47.34
C PRO A 455 17.62 5.92 -47.59
N PRO A 456 18.57 6.80 -48.06
CA PRO A 456 20.01 6.72 -48.34
C PRO A 456 20.87 7.49 -47.28
N ARG A 457 21.92 8.25 -47.68
CA ARG A 457 22.73 9.17 -46.84
C ARG A 457 23.28 10.38 -47.61
N VAL A 458 23.16 11.58 -47.02
CA VAL A 458 23.95 12.82 -47.20
C VAL A 458 23.83 13.60 -45.87
N GLY A 459 24.77 14.38 -45.33
CA GLY A 459 26.17 14.75 -45.68
C GLY A 459 26.71 15.79 -44.67
N THR A 460 27.90 16.36 -44.86
CA THR A 460 28.45 17.45 -44.03
C THR A 460 29.18 18.52 -44.86
N PRO A 461 29.19 19.78 -44.39
CA PRO A 461 30.44 20.54 -44.29
C PRO A 461 30.58 21.33 -42.96
N GLY A 462 31.77 21.90 -42.73
CA GLY A 462 32.18 22.58 -41.49
C GLY A 462 32.05 24.13 -41.48
N PRO A 463 32.68 24.81 -40.49
CA PRO A 463 32.32 26.16 -40.05
C PRO A 463 33.27 27.29 -40.52
N PRO A 464 32.96 28.55 -40.16
CA PRO A 464 33.98 29.57 -39.89
C PRO A 464 33.88 30.19 -38.47
N SER A 465 35.02 30.70 -37.97
CA SER A 465 35.21 31.25 -36.61
C SER A 465 34.88 32.75 -36.47
N PRO A 466 34.62 33.27 -35.25
CA PRO A 466 34.54 34.71 -35.00
C PRO A 466 35.92 35.40 -35.03
N ARG A 467 35.95 36.73 -35.25
CA ARG A 467 37.18 37.56 -35.20
C ARG A 467 36.98 38.86 -34.40
N HIS A 468 37.86 39.04 -33.41
CA HIS A 468 38.50 40.27 -32.87
C HIS A 468 37.71 41.57 -32.56
N ALA A 469 38.11 42.16 -31.42
CA ALA A 469 37.87 43.55 -30.99
C ALA A 469 38.77 44.56 -31.76
N PRO A 470 38.81 45.89 -31.49
CA PRO A 470 39.08 46.54 -30.18
C PRO A 470 38.06 47.69 -29.88
N SER A 471 38.20 48.64 -28.94
CA SER A 471 39.35 49.17 -28.17
C SER A 471 38.93 49.91 -26.87
N SER A 472 39.92 50.32 -26.06
CA SER A 472 39.76 51.27 -24.94
C SER A 472 40.90 52.30 -24.92
N PRO A 473 40.68 53.48 -24.33
CA PRO A 473 41.53 54.00 -23.24
C PRO A 473 40.66 54.29 -21.97
N GLY A 474 41.15 54.50 -20.75
CA GLY A 474 42.47 54.95 -20.27
C GLY A 474 42.50 56.49 -20.10
N GLN A 475 42.91 57.11 -18.99
CA GLN A 475 43.34 56.69 -17.64
C GLN A 475 42.95 57.81 -16.64
N GLY A 476 43.01 57.57 -15.32
CA GLY A 476 42.88 58.63 -14.31
C GLY A 476 43.03 58.14 -12.86
N SER A 477 44.11 58.53 -12.18
CA SER A 477 44.38 58.22 -10.77
C SER A 477 44.52 59.53 -9.97
N VAL A 478 44.30 59.51 -8.64
CA VAL A 478 45.18 60.12 -7.60
C VAL A 478 44.51 60.22 -6.20
N ARG A 479 45.23 59.73 -5.18
CA ARG A 479 45.22 60.05 -3.71
C ARG A 479 43.99 59.83 -2.80
N SER A 480 44.22 58.99 -1.79
CA SER A 480 43.89 59.22 -0.36
C SER A 480 45.10 59.94 0.32
N PRO A 481 45.19 60.18 1.67
CA PRO A 481 44.24 59.91 2.77
C PRO A 481 44.09 61.07 3.81
N SER A 482 43.17 60.89 4.78
CA SER A 482 43.27 61.44 6.16
C SER A 482 42.27 60.77 7.12
N SER A 483 42.58 60.81 8.42
CA SER A 483 41.81 60.23 9.55
C SER A 483 42.02 61.14 10.80
N PRO A 484 41.83 60.71 12.08
CA PRO A 484 40.69 60.05 12.74
C PRO A 484 40.25 60.78 14.04
N GLN A 485 38.98 60.64 14.49
CA GLN A 485 38.54 60.89 15.89
C GLN A 485 37.26 60.08 16.22
N HIS A 486 36.75 60.02 17.46
CA HIS A 486 37.26 59.34 18.68
C HIS A 486 36.05 59.18 19.67
N TYR A 487 36.14 58.27 20.65
CA TYR A 487 35.05 57.99 21.64
C TYR A 487 34.97 59.08 22.75
N PRO A 488 33.83 59.27 23.48
CA PRO A 488 33.49 58.43 24.66
C PRO A 488 31.98 58.19 24.95
N GLU A 489 31.71 57.43 26.02
CA GLU A 489 30.37 57.05 26.55
C GLU A 489 30.14 57.65 28.00
N PRO A 490 29.29 57.08 28.90
CA PRO A 490 28.09 57.70 29.53
C PRO A 490 28.37 58.42 30.89
N PRO A 491 27.33 58.83 31.69
CA PRO A 491 26.91 57.97 32.83
C PRO A 491 25.49 58.16 33.50
N SER A 492 24.78 57.04 33.73
CA SER A 492 24.16 56.60 35.03
C SER A 492 22.94 57.29 35.74
N ARG A 493 22.24 56.45 36.57
CA ARG A 493 21.40 56.73 37.79
C ARG A 493 19.94 57.27 37.65
N SER A 494 18.97 56.99 38.55
CA SER A 494 18.85 55.99 39.66
C SER A 494 17.46 55.94 40.40
N GLN A 495 17.02 54.72 40.83
CA GLN A 495 16.11 54.41 41.99
C GLN A 495 14.64 54.93 41.91
N THR A 496 13.63 54.53 42.73
CA THR A 496 13.51 53.82 44.05
C THR A 496 12.30 52.84 44.12
N SER A 497 12.29 51.90 45.08
CA SER A 497 11.11 51.06 45.50
C SER A 497 10.37 51.64 46.73
N PRO A 498 9.27 51.00 47.21
CA PRO A 498 9.39 50.21 48.46
C PRO A 498 8.55 48.90 48.52
N ARG A 499 8.62 48.19 49.67
CA ARG A 499 8.07 46.83 49.93
C ARG A 499 6.68 46.80 50.60
N ILE A 500 5.96 45.70 50.38
CA ILE A 500 5.26 44.83 51.37
C ILE A 500 4.80 43.54 50.64
N GLY A 501 4.69 42.34 51.22
CA GLY A 501 5.01 41.84 52.57
C GLY A 501 4.81 40.30 52.66
N SER A 502 4.91 39.68 53.85
CA SER A 502 4.54 38.26 54.13
C SER A 502 4.18 38.10 55.62
N PRO A 503 3.37 37.09 56.00
CA PRO A 503 3.96 35.85 56.57
C PRO A 503 3.18 34.55 56.25
N GLY A 504 3.81 33.40 56.53
CA GLY A 504 3.15 32.09 56.78
C GLY A 504 3.45 31.63 58.22
N PRO A 505 3.49 30.32 58.56
CA PRO A 505 3.07 29.13 57.80
C PRO A 505 2.10 28.23 58.60
N GLN A 506 1.72 27.05 58.07
CA GLN A 506 1.21 25.93 58.89
C GLN A 506 1.79 24.58 58.43
N GLN A 507 1.95 23.65 59.37
CA GLN A 507 2.46 22.29 59.19
C GLN A 507 1.35 21.26 59.44
N MET A 508 1.31 20.17 58.67
CA MET A 508 1.03 18.77 59.07
C MET A 508 1.33 17.88 57.85
N ALA A 509 1.63 16.59 57.91
CA ALA A 509 2.35 15.74 58.86
C ALA A 509 2.54 14.37 58.15
N HIS A 510 3.68 13.66 58.33
CA HIS A 510 3.83 12.29 57.79
C HIS A 510 2.99 11.27 58.59
N PRO A 511 2.74 10.07 58.03
CA PRO A 511 3.59 8.96 58.47
C PRO A 511 4.06 8.00 57.35
N GLN A 512 5.27 7.46 57.54
CA GLN A 512 5.66 6.13 57.05
C GLN A 512 5.65 5.13 58.21
N PRO A 513 5.42 3.84 57.93
CA PRO A 513 6.17 2.73 58.53
C PRO A 513 7.15 2.16 57.49
N GLN A 514 8.46 2.02 57.73
CA GLN A 514 9.22 1.29 58.78
C GLN A 514 9.49 -0.19 58.45
N ARG A 515 10.76 -0.57 58.66
CA ARG A 515 11.49 -1.74 58.12
C ARG A 515 11.37 -3.02 58.97
N SER A 516 11.73 -4.16 58.37
CA SER A 516 12.51 -5.27 58.96
C SER A 516 13.34 -5.95 57.84
N PHE A 517 14.65 -6.24 57.93
CA PHE A 517 15.42 -7.14 58.83
C PHE A 517 15.10 -8.64 58.57
N THR A 518 16.05 -9.60 58.47
CA THR A 518 17.50 -9.64 58.81
C THR A 518 18.25 -10.81 58.10
N THR A 519 19.59 -10.68 57.91
CA THR A 519 20.68 -11.72 57.79
C THR A 519 20.51 -12.93 56.82
N ASP A 520 21.48 -13.82 56.50
CA ASP A 520 22.90 -14.12 56.84
C ASP A 520 23.67 -14.44 55.51
N ALA A 521 24.93 -14.08 55.24
CA ALA A 521 26.25 -14.40 55.84
C ALA A 521 26.91 -15.72 55.34
N TYR A 522 28.27 -15.78 55.37
CA TYR A 522 29.20 -16.83 54.83
C TYR A 522 29.46 -16.81 53.29
N ARG A 523 30.68 -17.03 52.77
CA ARG A 523 32.03 -17.07 53.39
C ARG A 523 33.15 -16.85 52.33
N ASP A 524 34.24 -16.19 52.72
CA ASP A 524 35.58 -16.21 52.06
C ASP A 524 36.45 -17.33 52.72
N PRO A 525 37.52 -17.90 52.09
CA PRO A 525 38.82 -17.21 51.92
C PRO A 525 39.53 -17.43 50.55
N GLY A 526 40.10 -16.36 50.00
CA GLY A 526 40.83 -16.34 48.72
C GLY A 526 42.28 -16.86 48.70
N HIS A 527 43.10 -16.29 47.80
CA HIS A 527 44.56 -16.21 47.92
C HIS A 527 45.20 -15.20 46.93
N ASP A 528 46.47 -14.89 47.18
CA ASP A 528 47.35 -13.86 46.59
C ASP A 528 47.71 -14.08 45.09
N GLY A 529 48.29 -13.12 44.35
CA GLY A 529 48.68 -11.73 44.64
C GLY A 529 49.97 -11.29 43.90
N GLN A 530 50.32 -9.98 43.97
CA GLN A 530 51.48 -9.32 43.31
C GLN A 530 51.41 -9.29 41.76
N GLY A 531 51.96 -8.35 40.98
CA GLY A 531 52.61 -7.02 41.16
C GLY A 531 52.62 -6.32 39.76
N GLY A 532 53.19 -5.16 39.45
CA GLY A 532 53.95 -4.15 40.20
C GLY A 532 54.80 -3.28 39.23
N GLY A 533 54.42 -2.01 38.98
CA GLY A 533 55.11 -1.06 38.08
C GLY A 533 54.74 -1.20 36.56
N GLY A 534 54.98 -0.21 35.68
CA GLY A 534 55.39 1.19 35.92
C GLY A 534 55.85 1.97 34.67
N TYR A 535 55.50 3.27 34.61
CA TYR A 535 56.06 4.37 33.77
C TYR A 535 55.85 4.43 32.23
N ASN A 536 55.96 5.68 31.73
CA ASN A 536 55.82 6.21 30.36
C ASN A 536 54.43 6.12 29.69
N GLY A 537 53.98 7.10 28.89
CA GLY A 537 54.51 8.44 28.60
C GLY A 537 54.72 8.73 27.11
N GLY A 538 53.88 9.59 26.51
CA GLY A 538 54.01 10.04 25.11
C GLY A 538 52.96 11.08 24.70
N ASN A 539 53.40 12.18 24.06
CA ASN A 539 52.54 13.25 23.54
C ASN A 539 52.11 12.99 22.09
N GLY A 540 50.98 13.58 21.67
CA GLY A 540 50.52 13.53 20.27
C GLY A 540 49.43 14.56 19.92
N GLN A 541 49.83 15.79 19.60
CA GLN A 541 49.02 16.75 18.82
C GLN A 541 49.19 16.42 17.31
N GLY A 542 48.34 16.80 16.36
CA GLY A 542 47.15 17.65 16.34
C GLY A 542 46.64 17.78 14.89
N TYR A 543 46.02 18.91 14.52
CA TYR A 543 45.42 19.23 13.20
C TYR A 543 44.17 18.41 12.82
N GLY A 544 43.05 18.96 12.32
CA GLY A 544 42.67 20.36 12.16
C GLY A 544 42.86 20.92 10.75
N GLN A 545 41.78 20.96 9.96
CA GLN A 545 41.72 21.76 8.73
C GLN A 545 40.29 22.24 8.45
N GLN A 546 40.11 23.55 8.27
CA GLN A 546 38.92 24.15 7.66
C GLN A 546 39.14 24.31 6.16
N GLY A 547 38.09 24.16 5.34
CA GLY A 547 38.13 24.36 3.90
C GLY A 547 36.82 24.89 3.35
N GLY A 548 36.60 26.21 3.43
CA GLY A 548 35.37 26.86 2.97
C GLY A 548 35.48 27.43 1.55
N ARG A 549 34.60 26.98 0.66
CA ARG A 549 34.06 27.59 -0.57
C ARG A 549 33.10 26.54 -1.17
N GLY A 550 31.87 26.83 -1.57
CA GLY A 550 31.27 28.13 -1.87
C GLY A 550 30.92 28.17 -3.35
N ASN A 551 29.76 27.61 -3.71
CA ASN A 551 29.15 27.73 -5.02
C ASN A 551 27.64 27.50 -4.86
N ASP A 552 26.83 28.36 -5.48
CA ASP A 552 25.39 28.40 -5.22
C ASP A 552 24.63 27.28 -5.97
N GLY A 553 23.69 26.65 -5.28
CA GLY A 553 22.78 25.64 -5.82
C GLY A 553 21.45 25.71 -5.07
N TYR A 554 20.34 25.68 -5.80
CA TYR A 554 19.00 25.85 -5.23
C TYR A 554 18.62 24.63 -4.38
N TRP A 555 18.27 24.84 -3.11
CA TRP A 555 17.91 23.79 -2.16
C TRP A 555 16.39 23.73 -1.96
N GLY A 556 15.75 22.70 -2.51
CA GLY A 556 14.31 22.49 -2.32
C GLY A 556 13.76 21.32 -3.15
N TYR A 557 14.07 20.08 -2.77
CA TYR A 557 13.54 18.87 -3.43
C TYR A 557 13.26 17.72 -2.45
N ALA A 558 12.08 17.78 -1.83
CA ALA A 558 11.33 16.61 -1.33
C ALA A 558 9.83 16.66 -1.78
N ARG A 559 9.53 17.53 -2.76
CA ARG A 559 8.27 17.68 -3.49
C ARG A 559 8.62 17.96 -4.96
#